data_AF-A0A3A3H4R6-F1
#
_entry.id   AF-A0A3A3H4R6-F1
#
_cell.length_a   1.000
_cell.length_b   1.000
_cell.length_c   1.000
_cell.angle_alpha   90.00
_cell.angle_beta   90.00
_cell.angle_gamma   90.00
#
_symmetry.space_group_name_H-M   'P 1'
#
loop_
_entity.id
_entity.type
_entity.pdbx_description
1 polymer ?
#
loop_
_entity_poly.entity_id
_entity_poly.type
_entity_poly.pdbx_seq_one_letter_code
_entity_poly.pdbx_strand_id
1 'polypeptide(L)' 'MGTNCEHDVLLQHELAVMEGILESKEQYRKIVKAGIARWVKDFQDGRIEIKTVDDLKKLIEIDIELQKDEI' A
#
# COMPACT_ATOMS: atom_id res chain seq x y z
N MET A 1 -3.64 -40.51 -18.58
CA MET A 1 -3.47 -40.03 -17.18
C MET A 1 -2.41 -38.91 -17.08
N GLY A 2 -2.24 -38.06 -18.10
CA GLY A 2 -1.09 -37.11 -18.16
C GLY A 2 -1.44 -35.62 -18.03
N THR A 3 -2.70 -35.21 -18.17
CA THR A 3 -3.05 -33.79 -18.36
C THR A 3 -3.47 -33.06 -17.07
N ASN A 4 -3.79 -33.78 -15.99
CA ASN A 4 -4.25 -33.15 -14.74
C ASN A 4 -3.09 -32.63 -13.87
N CYS A 5 -1.92 -33.27 -13.91
CA CYS A 5 -0.76 -32.87 -13.10
C CYS A 5 -0.10 -31.57 -13.58
N GLU A 6 0.03 -31.38 -14.90
CA GLU A 6 0.66 -30.17 -15.45
C GLU A 6 -0.19 -28.92 -15.22
N HIS A 7 -1.52 -29.06 -15.34
CA HIS A 7 -2.46 -27.98 -15.06
C HIS A 7 -2.49 -27.58 -13.57
N ASP A 8 -2.40 -28.56 -12.67
CA ASP A 8 -2.34 -28.31 -11.22
C ASP A 8 -1.05 -27.58 -10.81
N VAL A 9 0.09 -27.97 -11.40
CA VAL A 9 1.38 -27.28 -11.17
C VAL A 9 1.35 -25.84 -11.67
N LEU A 10 0.72 -25.59 -12.82
CA LEU A 10 0.61 -24.25 -13.39
C LEU A 10 -0.29 -23.34 -12.53
N LEU A 11 -1.41 -23.88 -12.04
CA LEU A 11 -2.29 -23.19 -11.07
C LEU A 11 -1.57 -22.88 -9.75
N GLN A 12 -0.81 -23.82 -9.20
CA GLN A 12 -0.04 -23.60 -7.97
C GLN A 12 1.02 -22.51 -8.14
N HIS A 13 1.66 -22.44 -9.31
CA HIS A 13 2.61 -21.38 -9.63
C HIS A 13 1.94 -20.01 -9.68
N GLU A 14 0.79 -19.90 -10.35
CA GLU A 14 0.02 -18.65 -10.42
C GLU A 14 -0.44 -18.17 -9.04
N LEU A 15 -0.90 -19.09 -8.18
CA LEU A 15 -1.25 -18.79 -6.79
C LEU A 15 -0.06 -18.27 -5.99
N ALA A 16 1.10 -18.94 -6.08
CA ALA A 16 2.32 -18.51 -5.39
C ALA A 16 2.80 -17.11 -5.86
N VAL A 17 2.69 -16.82 -7.15
CA VAL A 17 2.99 -15.48 -7.70
C VAL A 17 2.00 -14.44 -7.16
N MET A 18 0.70 -14.77 -7.11
CA MET A 18 -0.31 -13.88 -6.55
C MET A 18 -0.09 -13.62 -5.05
N GLU A 19 0.26 -14.63 -4.27
CA GLU A 19 0.59 -14.49 -2.84
C GLU A 19 1.80 -13.57 -2.65
N GLY A 20 2.88 -13.74 -3.43
CA GLY A 20 4.04 -12.85 -3.36
C GLY A 20 3.72 -11.39 -3.74
N ILE A 21 2.82 -11.19 -4.70
CA ILE A 21 2.32 -9.84 -5.05
C ILE A 21 1.48 -9.25 -3.90
N LEU A 22 0.67 -10.06 -3.22
CA LEU A 22 -0.15 -9.61 -2.10
C LEU A 22 0.72 -9.24 -0.89
N GLU A 23 1.71 -10.07 -0.55
CA GLU A 23 2.64 -9.83 0.56
C GLU A 23 3.48 -8.56 0.32
N SER A 24 4.05 -8.40 -0.87
CA SER A 24 4.81 -7.19 -1.22
C SER A 24 3.96 -5.92 -1.17
N LYS A 25 2.70 -5.99 -1.63
CA LYS A 25 1.75 -4.88 -1.50
C LYS A 25 1.44 -4.56 -0.03
N GLU A 26 1.29 -5.57 0.83
CA GLU A 26 1.05 -5.38 2.26
C GLU A 26 2.25 -4.71 2.95
N GLN A 27 3.47 -5.17 2.64
CA GLN A 27 4.69 -4.55 3.15
C GLN A 27 4.80 -3.09 2.69
N TYR A 28 4.51 -2.80 1.42
CA TYR A 28 4.50 -1.44 0.91
C TYR A 28 3.47 -0.56 1.61
N ARG A 29 2.25 -1.06 1.84
CA ARG A 29 1.22 -0.36 2.63
C ARG A 29 1.70 -0.02 4.04
N LYS A 30 2.40 -0.94 4.72
CA LYS A 30 2.96 -0.69 6.06
C LYS A 30 3.99 0.45 6.05
N ILE A 31 4.87 0.48 5.05
CA ILE A 31 5.88 1.54 4.88
C ILE A 31 5.20 2.89 4.62
N VAL A 32 4.23 2.93 3.71
CA VAL A 32 3.47 4.14 3.38
C VAL A 32 2.75 4.68 4.62
N LYS A 33 2.07 3.82 5.40
CA LYS A 33 1.42 4.21 6.66
C LYS A 33 2.39 4.81 7.66
N ALA A 34 3.55 4.18 7.87
CA ALA A 34 4.58 4.72 8.76
C ALA A 34 5.10 6.07 8.28
N GLY A 35 5.26 6.24 6.96
CA GLY A 35 5.64 7.50 6.32
C GLY A 35 4.60 8.61 6.55
N ILE A 36 3.32 8.32 6.32
CA ILE A 36 2.20 9.25 6.57
C ILE A 36 2.17 9.66 8.04
N ALA A 37 2.21 8.70 8.97
CA ALA A 37 2.17 8.99 10.41
C ALA A 37 3.34 9.89 10.84
N ARG A 38 4.55 9.65 10.29
CA ARG A 38 5.71 10.50 10.54
C ARG A 38 5.53 11.89 9.96
N TRP A 39 5.04 12.01 8.73
CA TRP A 39 4.79 13.28 8.07
C TRP A 39 3.77 14.12 8.83
N VAL A 40 2.66 13.53 9.27
CA VAL A 40 1.63 14.21 10.09
C VAL A 40 2.24 14.74 11.38
N LYS A 41 3.07 13.94 12.05
CA LYS A 41 3.77 14.37 13.27
C LYS A 41 4.75 15.51 13.00
N ASP A 42 5.51 15.46 11.92
CA ASP A 42 6.44 16.52 11.54
C ASP A 42 5.72 17.82 11.14
N PHE A 43 4.51 17.73 10.57
CA PHE A 43 3.63 18.87 10.34
C PHE A 43 3.09 19.47 11.64
N GLN A 44 2.58 18.64 12.56
CA GLN A 44 2.09 19.09 13.88
C GLN A 44 3.20 19.77 14.72
N ASP A 45 4.43 19.27 14.62
CA ASP A 45 5.59 19.82 15.31
C ASP A 45 6.14 21.10 14.63
N GLY A 46 5.51 21.58 13.55
CA GLY A 46 5.93 22.77 12.81
C GLY A 46 7.23 22.60 12.02
N ARG A 47 7.70 21.36 11.82
CA ARG A 47 8.89 21.05 11.02
C ARG A 47 8.60 21.06 9.52
N ILE A 48 7.34 20.86 9.14
CA ILE A 48 6.86 20.91 7.76
C ILE A 48 5.85 22.04 7.65
N GLU A 49 6.01 22.89 6.62
CA GLU A 49 5.06 23.94 6.29
C GLU A 49 4.40 23.60 4.94
N ILE A 50 3.07 23.70 4.89
CA ILE A 50 2.28 23.55 3.66
C ILE A 50 2.22 24.91 3.00
N LYS A 51 2.86 25.05 1.83
CA LYS A 51 3.00 26.35 1.16
C LYS A 51 2.26 26.42 -0.17
N THR A 52 1.88 25.28 -0.73
CA THR A 52 1.29 25.21 -2.06
C THR A 52 -0.05 24.48 -2.05
N VAL A 53 -0.84 24.74 -3.09
CA VAL A 53 -2.09 24.01 -3.35
C VAL A 53 -1.81 22.51 -3.57
N ASP A 54 -0.63 22.16 -4.10
CA ASP A 54 -0.23 20.78 -4.34
C ASP A 54 0.02 20.02 -3.03
N ASP A 55 0.54 20.70 -2.00
CA ASP A 55 0.71 20.14 -0.66
C ASP A 55 -0.64 19.85 0.00
N LEU A 56 -1.62 20.75 -0.18
CA LEU A 56 -3.00 20.54 0.29
C LEU A 56 -3.68 19.38 -0.44
N LYS A 57 -3.44 19.24 -1.75
CA LYS A 57 -3.97 18.12 -2.53
C LYS A 57 -3.44 16.78 -2.03
N LYS A 58 -2.13 16.68 -1.76
CA LYS A 58 -1.50 15.47 -1.21
C LYS A 58 -2.06 15.11 0.17
N LEU A 59 -2.37 16.11 1.00
CA LEU A 59 -3.04 15.89 2.29
C LEU A 59 -4.40 15.20 2.14
N ILE A 60 -5.22 15.67 1.21
CA ILE A 60 -6.56 15.12 0.97
C ILE A 60 -6.46 13.70 0.40
N GLU A 61 -5.51 13.45 -0.51
CA GLU A 61 -5.24 12.11 -1.03
C GLU A 61 -4.86 11.12 0.08
N ILE A 62 -4.02 11.56 1.04
CA ILE A 62 -3.64 10.77 2.21
C ILE A 62 -4.85 10.45 3.10
N ASP A 63 -5.71 11.44 3.38
CA ASP A 63 -6.92 11.26 4.20
C ASP A 63 -7.88 10.22 3.57
N ILE A 64 -8.11 10.32 2.26
CA ILE A 64 -8.93 9.35 1.51
C ILE A 64 -8.36 7.94 1.62
N GLU A 65 -7.03 7.79 1.50
CA GLU A 65 -6.39 6.48 1.56
C GLU A 65 -6.46 5.87 2.97
N LEU A 66 -6.37 6.71 4.01
CA LEU A 66 -6.54 6.26 5.40
C LEU A 66 -7.98 5.82 5.69
N GLN A 67 -8.98 6.53 5.19
CA GLN A 67 -10.40 6.20 5.39
C GLN A 67 -10.81 4.89 4.71
N LYS A 68 -10.21 4.54 3.56
CA LYS A 68 -10.46 3.26 2.88
C LYS A 68 -10.02 2.04 3.70
N ASP A 69 -9.04 2.20 4.58
CA ASP A 69 -8.55 1.12 5.43
C ASP A 69 -9.39 0.94 6.72
N GLU A 70 -10.31 1.86 7.02
CA GLU A 70 -11.24 1.76 8.16
C GLU A 70 -12.59 1.08 7.80
N ILE A 71 -12.83 0.79 6.51
CA ILE A 71 -14.05 0.13 6.00
C ILE A 71 -13.71 -1.30 5.57
#